data_AF-A0A1B6M100-F1
#
_entry.id   AF-A0A1B6M100-F1
#
_cell.length_a   1.000
_cell.length_b   1.000
_cell.length_c   1.000
_cell.angle_alpha   90.00
_cell.angle_beta   90.00
_cell.angle_gamma   90.00
#
_symmetry.space_group_name_H-M   'P 1'
#
loop_
_entity.id
_entity.type
_entity.pdbx_description
1 polymer ?
#
loop_
_entity_poly.entity_id
_entity_poly.type
_entity_poly.pdbx_seq_one_letter_code
_entity_poly.pdbx_strand_id
1 'polypeptide(L)'
;RTRAAVVGAGPAGLCAAKHCRDKGWDCTVFEQSGNIGGNWFYTDCVGTDDHGATVHTSMYRNLITNLPKEIMMFPGIPYKNEIDSYITSEEVLEYINGYADKFNLRPL
;
A
#
# COMPACT_ATOMS: atom_id res chain seq x y z
N ARG A 1 -18.53 11.23 17.72
CA ARG A 1 -17.65 10.25 17.03
C ARG A 1 -16.73 11.04 16.10
N THR A 2 -15.41 10.89 16.22
CA THR A 2 -14.44 11.58 15.34
C THR A 2 -14.49 10.96 13.95
N ARG A 3 -14.55 11.79 12.91
CA ARG A 3 -14.47 11.36 11.51
C ARG A 3 -13.10 11.73 10.94
N ALA A 4 -12.51 10.82 10.17
CA ALA A 4 -11.22 11.01 9.52
C ALA A 4 -11.29 10.64 8.04
N ALA A 5 -10.66 11.44 7.19
CA ALA A 5 -10.45 11.13 5.79
C ALA A 5 -8.96 10.90 5.57
N VAL A 6 -8.61 9.76 5.01
CA VAL A 6 -7.25 9.43 4.58
C VAL A 6 -7.22 9.49 3.06
N VAL A 7 -6.31 10.27 2.49
CA VAL A 7 -6.15 10.39 1.04
C VAL A 7 -4.90 9.62 0.62
N GLY A 8 -5.11 8.58 -0.19
CA GLY A 8 -4.13 7.59 -0.64
C GLY A 8 -4.20 6.29 0.16
N ALA A 9 -4.16 5.16 -0.54
CA ALA A 9 -4.09 3.79 0.00
C ALA A 9 -2.72 3.13 -0.27
N GLY A 10 -1.65 3.93 -0.27
CA GLY A 10 -0.28 3.44 -0.13
C GLY A 10 0.07 3.08 1.33
N PRO A 11 1.32 2.66 1.61
CA PRO A 11 1.75 2.23 2.95
C PRO A 11 1.42 3.23 4.07
N ALA A 12 1.65 4.53 3.83
CA ALA A 12 1.36 5.58 4.79
C ALA A 12 -0.14 5.71 5.09
N GLY A 13 -0.98 5.67 4.07
CA GLY A 13 -2.43 5.78 4.19
C GLY A 13 -3.05 4.59 4.92
N LEU A 14 -2.60 3.36 4.60
CA LEU A 14 -3.05 2.17 5.31
C LEU A 14 -2.66 2.19 6.79
N CYS A 15 -1.44 2.61 7.11
CA CYS A 15 -1.00 2.78 8.50
C CYS A 15 -1.87 3.81 9.23
N ALA A 16 -2.13 4.96 8.61
CA ALA A 16 -3.01 5.99 9.17
C ALA A 16 -4.44 5.45 9.40
N ALA A 17 -5.01 4.76 8.41
CA ALA A 17 -6.35 4.18 8.50
C ALA A 17 -6.46 3.15 9.63
N LYS A 18 -5.49 2.25 9.74
CA LYS A 18 -5.40 1.26 10.83
C LYS A 18 -5.42 1.95 12.20
N HIS A 19 -4.57 2.95 12.39
CA HIS A 19 -4.51 3.66 13.67
C HIS A 19 -5.75 4.51 13.97
N CYS A 20 -6.43 5.07 12.96
CA CYS A 20 -7.72 5.73 13.15
C CYS A 20 -8.78 4.74 13.63
N ARG A 21 -8.83 3.56 13.01
CA ARG A 21 -9.80 2.51 13.36
C ARG A 21 -9.55 1.91 14.74
N ASP A 22 -8.29 1.70 15.14
CA ASP A 22 -7.93 1.28 16.50
C ASP A 22 -8.43 2.26 17.58
N LYS A 23 -8.50 3.56 17.25
CA LYS A 23 -9.04 4.60 18.12
C LYS A 23 -10.58 4.70 18.10
N GLY A 24 -11.26 3.84 17.33
CA GLY A 24 -12.71 3.85 17.15
C GLY A 24 -13.23 5.01 16.29
N TRP A 25 -12.37 5.65 15.50
CA TRP A 25 -12.79 6.74 14.60
C TRP A 25 -13.52 6.18 13.39
N ASP A 26 -14.44 6.99 12.84
CA ASP A 26 -15.09 6.72 11.57
C ASP A 26 -14.15 7.18 10.44
N CYS A 27 -13.43 6.24 9.84
CA CYS A 27 -12.31 6.50 8.94
C CYS A 27 -12.62 6.00 7.52
N THR A 28 -12.60 6.90 6.54
CA THR A 28 -12.77 6.60 5.11
C THR A 28 -11.45 6.81 4.37
N VAL A 29 -11.09 5.90 3.46
CA VAL A 29 -9.87 6.00 2.66
C VAL A 29 -10.24 6.29 1.21
N PHE A 30 -9.63 7.32 0.62
CA PHE A 30 -9.83 7.69 -0.77
C PHE A 30 -8.59 7.34 -1.57
N GLU A 31 -8.72 6.49 -2.59
CA GLU A 31 -7.62 6.08 -3.47
C GLU A 31 -7.97 6.33 -4.93
N GLN A 32 -7.10 7.03 -5.65
CA GLN A 32 -7.35 7.43 -7.03
C GLN A 32 -7.18 6.27 -8.02
N SER A 33 -6.16 5.44 -7.82
CA SER A 33 -5.78 4.38 -8.77
C SER A 33 -6.71 3.15 -8.74
N GLY A 34 -7.69 3.13 -7.84
CA GLY A 34 -8.54 1.97 -7.58
C GLY A 34 -7.82 0.79 -6.93
N ASN A 35 -6.51 0.90 -6.68
CA ASN A 35 -5.66 -0.19 -6.20
C ASN A 35 -4.89 0.22 -4.94
N ILE A 36 -4.79 -0.71 -3.98
CA ILE A 36 -3.93 -0.55 -2.81
C ILE A 36 -2.47 -0.75 -3.23
N GLY A 37 -1.57 0.08 -2.70
CA GLY A 37 -0.13 -0.08 -2.91
C GLY A 37 0.62 1.23 -3.12
N GLY A 38 -0.07 2.26 -3.61
CA GLY A 38 0.58 3.51 -4.01
C GLY A 38 1.65 3.24 -5.07
N ASN A 39 2.88 3.70 -4.85
CA ASN A 39 4.01 3.41 -5.75
C ASN A 39 4.31 1.93 -5.95
N TRP A 40 3.89 1.03 -5.06
CA TRP A 40 4.15 -0.41 -5.22
C TRP A 40 3.19 -1.09 -6.18
N PHE A 41 2.13 -0.41 -6.61
CA PHE A 41 1.27 -0.89 -7.68
C PHE A 41 1.94 -0.61 -9.02
N TYR A 42 2.10 -1.64 -9.85
CA TYR A 42 2.65 -1.54 -11.20
C TYR A 42 1.54 -1.38 -12.24
N THR A 43 1.76 -0.52 -13.24
CA THR A 43 0.93 -0.44 -14.44
C THR A 43 1.80 -0.14 -15.67
N ASP A 44 1.33 -0.58 -16.83
CA ASP A 44 1.92 -0.24 -18.13
C ASP A 44 1.49 1.15 -18.64
N CYS A 45 0.51 1.79 -17.98
CA CYS A 45 0.05 3.13 -18.33
C CYS A 45 1.10 4.19 -17.97
N VAL A 46 1.24 5.21 -18.81
CA VAL A 46 2.17 6.33 -18.57
C VAL A 46 1.45 7.65 -18.86
N GLY A 47 1.68 8.67 -18.03
CA GLY A 47 0.99 9.96 -18.14
C GLY A 47 -0.39 9.90 -17.51
N THR A 48 -1.38 9.39 -18.22
CA THR A 48 -2.77 9.26 -17.75
C THR A 48 -3.29 7.84 -17.87
N ASP A 49 -4.15 7.42 -16.94
CA ASP A 49 -4.87 6.15 -17.01
C ASP A 49 -6.11 6.22 -17.91
N ASP A 50 -6.81 5.10 -18.05
CA ASP A 50 -8.04 4.96 -18.85
C ASP A 50 -9.21 5.85 -18.37
N HIS A 51 -9.09 6.43 -17.17
CA HIS A 51 -10.06 7.35 -16.58
C HIS A 51 -9.63 8.82 -16.68
N GLY A 52 -8.49 9.10 -17.33
CA GLY A 52 -7.94 10.44 -17.50
C GLY A 52 -7.27 10.99 -16.25
N ALA A 53 -7.07 10.17 -15.21
CA ALA A 53 -6.30 10.56 -14.03
C ALA A 53 -4.81 10.38 -14.30
N THR A 54 -3.98 11.24 -13.69
CA THR A 54 -2.52 11.10 -13.79
C THR A 54 -2.08 9.78 -13.15
N VAL A 55 -1.27 9.00 -13.87
CA VAL A 55 -0.66 7.78 -13.33
C VAL A 55 0.29 8.17 -12.19
N HIS A 56 -0.04 7.75 -10.97
CA HIS A 56 0.73 8.12 -9.77
C HIS A 56 2.01 7.31 -9.60
N THR A 57 1.96 6.01 -9.90
CA THR A 57 3.08 5.10 -9.68
C THR A 57 4.22 5.37 -10.66
N SER A 58 5.45 5.31 -10.13
CA SER A 58 6.69 5.33 -10.93
C SER A 58 7.38 3.95 -10.96
N MET A 59 6.65 2.89 -10.61
CA MET A 59 7.18 1.53 -10.62
C MET A 59 7.55 1.09 -12.04
N TYR A 60 8.57 0.25 -12.16
CA TYR A 60 9.00 -0.33 -13.43
C TYR A 60 9.17 -1.84 -13.29
N ARG A 61 9.06 -2.55 -14.43
CA ARG A 61 9.18 -4.01 -14.49
C ARG A 61 10.50 -4.49 -13.87
N ASN A 62 10.44 -5.58 -13.12
CA ASN A 62 11.58 -6.25 -12.48
C ASN A 62 12.31 -5.41 -11.41
N LEU A 63 11.65 -4.41 -10.82
CA LEU A 63 12.23 -3.69 -9.69
C LEU A 63 12.44 -4.65 -8.51
N ILE A 64 13.64 -4.58 -7.92
CA ILE A 64 13.97 -5.19 -6.63
C ILE A 64 14.16 -4.05 -5.62
N THR A 65 13.80 -4.29 -4.36
CA THR A 65 13.95 -3.29 -3.30
C THR A 65 15.39 -2.76 -3.23
N ASN A 66 15.52 -1.48 -2.90
CA ASN A 66 16.81 -0.85 -2.63
C ASN A 66 17.17 -0.83 -1.14
N LEU A 67 16.29 -1.35 -0.29
CA LEU A 67 16.47 -1.54 1.15
C LEU A 67 16.16 -3.01 1.50
N PRO A 68 16.78 -3.54 2.57
CA PRO A 68 16.38 -4.81 3.15
C PRO A 68 14.91 -4.79 3.60
N LYS A 69 14.15 -5.84 3.28
CA LYS A 69 12.73 -5.97 3.66
C LYS A 69 12.51 -5.86 5.17
N GLU A 70 13.51 -6.25 5.96
CA GLU A 70 13.48 -6.23 7.42
C GLU A 70 13.37 -4.80 7.98
N ILE A 71 13.83 -3.79 7.25
CA ILE A 71 13.64 -2.38 7.64
C ILE A 71 12.46 -1.70 6.94
N MET A 72 11.83 -2.40 5.99
CA MET A 72 10.64 -1.94 5.28
C MET A 72 9.33 -2.46 5.91
N MET A 73 9.39 -3.49 6.76
CA MET A 73 8.21 -4.11 7.36
C MET A 73 7.52 -3.20 8.39
N PHE A 74 6.19 -3.28 8.44
CA PHE A 74 5.41 -2.79 9.56
C PHE A 74 5.75 -3.60 10.83
N PRO A 75 5.81 -2.94 12.02
CA PRO A 75 6.14 -3.61 13.26
C PRO A 75 5.23 -4.81 13.57
N GLY A 76 5.83 -5.97 13.82
CA GLY A 76 5.12 -7.21 14.17
C GLY A 76 4.41 -7.90 13.01
N ILE A 77 4.61 -7.45 11.77
CA ILE A 77 4.03 -8.06 10.57
C ILE A 77 5.19 -8.51 9.65
N PRO A 78 5.64 -9.78 9.75
CA PRO A 78 6.73 -10.27 8.92
C PRO A 78 6.30 -10.47 7.46
N TYR A 79 7.27 -10.41 6.56
CA TYR A 79 7.10 -10.88 5.19
C TYR A 79 6.99 -12.41 5.15
N LYS A 80 6.35 -12.96 4.11
CA LYS A 80 6.29 -14.42 3.90
C LYS A 80 7.62 -15.00 3.44
N ASN A 81 8.36 -14.27 2.61
CA ASN A 81 9.71 -14.64 2.23
C ASN A 81 10.62 -14.49 3.46
N GLU A 82 11.23 -15.58 3.92
CA GLU A 82 12.13 -15.59 5.08
C GLU A 82 13.62 -15.60 4.66
N ILE A 83 13.91 -15.83 3.37
CA ILE A 83 15.25 -16.13 2.89
C ILE A 83 15.94 -14.85 2.38
N ASP A 84 15.31 -14.13 1.45
CA ASP A 84 15.97 -13.04 0.72
C ASP A 84 15.68 -11.69 1.36
N SER A 85 16.71 -10.90 1.71
CA SER A 85 16.49 -9.55 2.26
C SER A 85 16.10 -8.53 1.20
N TYR A 86 16.50 -8.71 -0.06
CA TYR A 86 16.14 -7.83 -1.17
C TYR A 86 15.15 -8.55 -2.07
N ILE A 87 13.92 -8.05 -2.12
CA ILE A 87 12.77 -8.77 -2.70
C ILE A 87 12.20 -8.01 -3.90
N THR A 88 11.36 -8.69 -4.67
CA THR A 88 10.68 -8.10 -5.82
C THR A 88 9.63 -7.06 -5.40
N SER A 89 9.33 -6.12 -6.30
CA SER A 89 8.26 -5.14 -6.08
C SER A 89 6.89 -5.80 -5.85
N GLU A 90 6.67 -6.95 -6.46
CA GLU A 90 5.47 -7.77 -6.38
C GLU A 90 5.30 -8.36 -4.98
N GLU A 91 6.39 -8.84 -4.36
CA GLU A 91 6.37 -9.31 -2.96
C GLU A 91 6.07 -8.17 -1.98
N VAL A 92 6.55 -6.95 -2.25
CA VAL A 92 6.20 -5.77 -1.45
C VAL A 92 4.73 -5.42 -1.61
N LEU A 93 4.21 -5.45 -2.84
CA LEU A 93 2.79 -5.21 -3.10
C LEU A 93 1.90 -6.26 -2.42
N GLU A 94 2.29 -7.54 -2.47
CA GLU A 94 1.58 -8.62 -1.76
C GLU A 94 1.56 -8.37 -0.25
N TYR A 95 2.68 -7.96 0.33
CA TYR A 95 2.79 -7.63 1.75
C TYR A 95 1.85 -6.47 2.15
N ILE A 96 1.81 -5.40 1.34
CA ILE A 96 0.95 -4.25 1.60
C ILE A 96 -0.54 -4.63 1.52
N ASN A 97 -0.91 -5.46 0.53
CA ASN A 97 -2.28 -5.96 0.40
C ASN A 97 -2.64 -6.88 1.58
N GLY A 98 -1.73 -7.76 2.02
CA GLY A 98 -1.92 -8.61 3.19
C GLY A 98 -2.07 -7.82 4.48
N TYR A 99 -1.37 -6.68 4.63
CA TYR A 99 -1.59 -5.75 5.75
C TYR A 99 -3.00 -5.16 5.73
N ALA A 100 -3.48 -4.72 4.56
CA ALA A 100 -4.84 -4.21 4.43
C ALA A 100 -5.89 -5.27 4.81
N ASP A 101 -5.71 -6.51 4.36
CA ASP A 101 -6.63 -7.61 4.65
C ASP A 101 -6.62 -7.97 6.15
N LYS A 102 -5.42 -8.10 6.75
CA LYS A 102 -5.26 -8.44 8.17
C LYS A 102 -5.98 -7.46 9.10
N PHE A 103 -6.01 -6.18 8.74
CA PHE A 103 -6.66 -5.13 9.53
C PHE A 103 -8.04 -4.72 8.98
N ASN A 104 -8.61 -5.52 8.08
CA ASN A 104 -9.92 -5.28 7.46
C ASN A 104 -10.06 -3.88 6.86
N LEU A 105 -9.00 -3.34 6.25
CA LEU A 105 -8.97 -2.00 5.66
C LEU A 105 -9.73 -1.89 4.33
N ARG A 106 -10.44 -2.97 3.94
CA ARG A 106 -11.31 -3.03 2.76
C ARG A 106 -12.80 -3.06 3.15
N PRO A 107 -13.71 -2.65 2.24
CA PRO A 107 -13.40 -1.79 1.09
C PRO A 107 -12.81 -0.45 1.58
N LEU A 108 -12.09 0.23 0.70
CA LEU A 108 -11.52 1.55 0.99
C LEU A 108 -12.64 2.58 1.22
#